data_AF-A0A2M7HNG4-F1
#
_entry.id   AF-A0A2M7HNG4-F1
#
_cell.length_a   1.000
_cell.length_b   1.000
_cell.length_c   1.000
_cell.angle_alpha   90.00
_cell.angle_beta   90.00
_cell.angle_gamma   90.00
#
_symmetry.space_group_name_H-M   'P 1'
#
loop_
_entity.id
_entity.type
_entity.pdbx_description
1 polymer ?
#
loop_
_entity_poly.entity_id
_entity_poly.type
_entity_poly.pdbx_seq_one_letter_code
_entity_poly.pdbx_strand_id
1 'polypeptide(L)'
;MPLPLLWLGGAAIGAAFLADERQKRLQLERDRLLGRAPKQAPTNRAMLAAPSQWQKGFKQVLPEPGSIVCCYVFGMIEHTAIWLGDDCLVELHGSGLVRAVSIKRFLAGRTGSQIYLACNHQHQPLVSEAVLDRAQQAIYQYREYDLFDNNCHRFVWSCMSGYEISIKSFNELNQKLAVHFNQGIYWDEMQLPQLSD
;
A
#
# COMPACT_ATOMS: atom_id res chain seq x y z
N MET A 1 13.10 -16.48 43.51
CA MET A 1 12.23 -16.22 42.34
C MET A 1 12.88 -15.15 41.46
N PRO A 2 13.67 -15.50 40.42
CA PRO A 2 14.41 -14.53 39.61
C PRO A 2 13.57 -14.00 38.42
N LEU A 3 12.29 -13.74 38.64
CA LEU A 3 11.36 -13.32 37.58
C LEU A 3 11.32 -11.81 37.23
N PRO A 4 11.84 -10.82 38.00
CA PRO A 4 11.73 -9.41 37.58
C PRO A 4 12.75 -8.93 36.53
N LEU A 5 13.96 -9.50 36.51
CA LEU A 5 15.08 -8.95 35.73
C LEU A 5 15.02 -9.30 34.23
N LEU A 6 14.48 -10.47 33.87
CA LEU A 6 14.34 -10.88 32.47
C LEU A 6 13.32 -10.02 31.70
N TRP A 7 12.25 -9.58 32.37
CA TRP A 7 11.22 -8.73 31.77
C TRP A 7 11.72 -7.30 31.53
N LEU A 8 12.49 -6.74 32.46
CA LEU A 8 13.11 -5.42 32.31
C LEU A 8 14.16 -5.41 31.19
N GLY A 9 14.97 -6.47 31.08
CA GLY A 9 15.92 -6.64 29.98
C GLY A 9 15.24 -6.74 28.61
N GLY A 10 14.18 -7.55 28.50
CA GLY A 10 13.39 -7.68 27.28
C GLY A 10 12.69 -6.37 26.87
N ALA A 11 12.11 -5.65 27.82
CA ALA A 11 11.46 -4.37 27.57
C ALA A 11 12.44 -3.28 27.08
N ALA A 12 13.64 -3.20 27.66
CA ALA A 12 14.66 -2.24 27.25
C ALA A 12 15.18 -2.52 25.84
N ILE A 13 15.44 -3.79 25.50
CA ILE A 13 15.85 -4.20 24.15
C ILE A 13 14.75 -3.88 23.12
N GLY A 14 13.50 -4.21 23.45
CA GLY A 14 12.35 -3.89 22.60
C GLY A 14 12.20 -2.38 22.36
N ALA A 15 12.32 -1.56 23.41
CA ALA A 15 12.26 -0.11 23.28
C ALA A 15 13.40 0.45 22.41
N ALA A 16 14.62 -0.05 22.58
CA ALA A 16 15.76 0.35 21.75
C ALA A 16 15.55 -0.01 20.28
N PHE A 17 15.05 -1.21 19.98
CA PHE A 17 14.74 -1.63 18.61
C PHE A 17 13.66 -0.75 17.96
N LEU A 18 12.59 -0.45 18.68
CA LEU A 18 11.54 0.45 18.21
C LEU A 18 12.04 1.88 17.96
N ALA A 19 12.93 2.38 18.83
CA ALA A 19 13.56 3.69 18.65
C ALA A 19 14.44 3.74 17.40
N ASP A 20 15.24 2.68 17.16
CA ASP A 20 16.10 2.56 15.99
C ASP A 20 15.27 2.50 14.68
N GLU A 21 14.22 1.67 14.62
CA GLU A 21 13.31 1.62 13.47
C GLU A 21 12.64 2.98 13.20
N ARG A 22 12.23 3.68 14.26
CA ARG A 22 11.67 5.04 14.13
C ARG A 22 12.70 6.02 13.57
N GLN A 23 13.95 5.96 14.04
CA GLN A 23 15.02 6.84 13.57
C GLN A 23 15.38 6.57 12.11
N LYS A 24 15.49 5.30 11.71
CA LYS A 24 15.69 4.89 10.31
C LYS A 24 14.61 5.43 9.40
N ARG A 25 13.34 5.32 9.82
CA ARG A 25 12.23 5.85 9.01
C ARG A 25 12.24 7.37 8.92
N LEU A 26 12.51 8.07 10.02
CA LEU A 26 12.66 9.52 10.00
C LEU A 26 13.80 9.96 9.07
N GLN A 27 14.92 9.24 9.06
CA GLN A 27 16.01 9.52 8.14
C GLN A 27 15.60 9.30 6.68
N LEU A 28 14.92 8.19 6.39
CA LEU A 28 14.39 7.91 5.05
C LEU A 28 13.48 9.05 4.55
N GLU A 29 12.51 9.46 5.37
CA GLU A 29 11.58 10.54 5.02
C GLU A 29 12.31 11.88 4.83
N ARG A 30 13.35 12.17 5.62
CA ARG A 30 14.19 13.37 5.43
C ARG A 30 14.93 13.32 4.10
N ASP A 31 15.54 12.20 3.76
CA ASP A 31 16.28 12.06 2.50
C ASP A 31 15.35 12.19 1.29
N ARG A 32 14.14 11.63 1.37
CA ARG A 32 13.09 11.78 0.33
C ARG A 32 12.64 13.23 0.16
N LEU A 33 12.40 13.97 1.25
CA LEU A 33 12.08 15.39 1.18
C LEU A 33 13.18 16.22 0.52
N LEU A 34 14.44 15.86 0.74
CA LEU A 34 15.60 16.52 0.14
C LEU A 34 15.87 16.07 -1.31
N GLY A 35 15.02 15.20 -1.88
CA GLY A 35 15.19 14.66 -3.23
C GLY A 35 16.42 13.77 -3.39
N ARG A 36 16.96 13.24 -2.29
CA ARG A 36 18.13 12.36 -2.33
C ARG A 36 17.66 10.99 -2.78
N ALA A 37 18.16 10.56 -3.94
CA ALA A 37 17.92 9.22 -4.42
C ALA A 37 18.39 8.19 -3.39
N PRO A 38 17.61 7.11 -3.14
CA PRO A 38 18.05 6.04 -2.26
C PRO A 38 19.38 5.48 -2.77
N LYS A 39 20.36 5.30 -1.88
CA LYS A 39 21.55 4.49 -2.18
C LYS A 39 21.03 3.09 -2.52
N GLN A 40 21.08 2.71 -3.79
CA GLN A 40 20.61 1.45 -4.40
C GLN A 40 19.64 0.63 -3.54
N ALA A 41 18.39 0.50 -4.01
CA ALA A 41 17.39 -0.35 -3.37
C ALA A 41 18.03 -1.72 -3.04
N PRO A 42 18.06 -2.14 -1.76
CA PRO A 42 18.65 -3.42 -1.41
C PRO A 42 17.98 -4.48 -2.27
N THR A 43 18.79 -5.31 -2.93
CA THR A 43 18.37 -6.34 -3.91
C THR A 43 17.29 -7.29 -3.41
N ASN A 44 17.04 -7.30 -2.10
CA ASN A 44 16.09 -8.18 -1.42
C ASN A 44 14.87 -7.46 -0.79
N ARG A 45 14.66 -6.15 -1.05
CA ARG A 45 13.53 -5.42 -0.46
C ARG A 45 12.84 -4.52 -1.49
N ALA A 46 11.70 -5.00 -1.97
CA ALA A 46 10.87 -4.26 -2.92
C ALA A 46 10.12 -3.08 -2.28
N MET A 47 9.62 -3.27 -1.05
CA MET A 47 8.91 -2.24 -0.28
C MET A 47 9.89 -1.50 0.64
N LEU A 48 10.26 -0.28 0.26
CA LEU A 48 11.24 0.55 0.97
C LEU A 48 10.61 1.40 2.07
N ALA A 49 9.34 1.81 1.89
CA ALA A 49 8.51 2.38 2.95
C ALA A 49 7.16 1.67 2.96
N ALA A 50 6.86 0.98 4.07
CA ALA A 50 5.57 0.34 4.26
C ALA A 50 4.50 1.37 4.67
N PRO A 51 3.20 1.09 4.41
CA PRO A 51 2.11 1.83 5.02
C PRO A 51 2.26 1.82 6.54
N SER A 52 1.80 2.88 7.20
CA SER A 52 1.83 2.94 8.66
C SER A 52 0.86 3.98 9.21
N GLN A 53 0.01 3.54 10.14
CA GLN A 53 -0.92 4.42 10.86
C GLN A 53 -0.23 5.23 11.97
N TRP A 54 0.87 4.71 12.52
CA TRP A 54 1.52 5.24 13.72
C TRP A 54 2.67 6.19 13.40
N GLN A 55 3.39 5.88 12.33
CA GLN A 55 4.54 6.64 11.88
C GLN A 55 4.15 7.26 10.54
N LYS A 56 3.58 8.47 10.59
CA LYS A 56 3.20 9.20 9.38
C LYS A 56 4.43 9.68 8.62
N GLY A 57 4.37 9.64 7.29
CA GLY A 57 5.36 10.28 6.43
C GLY A 57 5.31 11.81 6.59
N PHE A 58 6.29 12.50 6.02
CA PHE A 58 6.31 13.97 6.09
C PHE A 58 5.42 14.65 5.05
N LYS A 59 4.93 13.91 4.07
CA LYS A 59 4.13 14.41 2.95
C LYS A 59 2.96 13.48 2.69
N GLN A 60 1.79 14.07 2.46
CA GLN A 60 0.65 13.39 1.87
C GLN A 60 0.65 13.59 0.36
N VAL A 61 0.14 12.60 -0.39
CA VAL A 61 0.22 12.57 -1.85
C VAL A 61 -1.19 12.56 -2.45
N LEU A 62 -1.42 13.41 -3.45
CA LEU A 62 -2.67 13.40 -4.22
C LEU A 62 -2.68 12.19 -5.18
N PRO A 63 -3.79 11.45 -5.28
CA PRO A 63 -3.89 10.34 -6.21
C PRO A 63 -4.06 10.82 -7.65
N GLU A 64 -3.46 10.10 -8.59
CA GLU A 64 -3.68 10.23 -10.03
C GLU A 64 -4.51 9.04 -10.54
N PRO A 65 -5.38 9.19 -11.57
CA PRO A 65 -6.07 8.06 -12.19
C PRO A 65 -5.10 6.93 -12.55
N GLY A 66 -5.43 5.70 -12.16
CA GLY A 66 -4.56 4.53 -12.28
C GLY A 66 -3.62 4.31 -11.08
N SER A 67 -3.63 5.17 -10.07
CA SER A 67 -2.83 4.98 -8.84
C SER A 67 -3.24 3.70 -8.14
N ILE A 68 -2.24 2.92 -7.74
CA ILE A 68 -2.47 1.76 -6.88
C ILE A 68 -2.59 2.25 -5.44
N VAL A 69 -3.65 1.80 -4.78
CA VAL A 69 -3.92 2.17 -3.39
C VAL A 69 -3.98 0.95 -2.48
N CYS A 70 -3.73 1.15 -1.19
CA CYS A 70 -4.03 0.16 -0.17
C CYS A 70 -4.60 0.77 1.12
N CYS A 71 -5.31 -0.03 1.91
CA CYS A 71 -5.69 0.31 3.28
C CYS A 71 -5.53 -0.88 4.23
N TYR A 72 -5.56 -0.60 5.53
CA TYR A 72 -5.55 -1.60 6.58
C TYR A 72 -6.91 -2.26 6.79
N VAL A 73 -6.91 -3.56 7.03
CA VAL A 73 -8.05 -4.40 7.45
C VAL A 73 -7.65 -5.16 8.71
N PHE A 74 -8.40 -5.01 9.81
CA PHE A 74 -8.15 -5.64 11.12
C PHE A 74 -6.70 -5.58 11.64
N GLY A 75 -5.97 -4.50 11.34
CA GLY A 75 -4.59 -4.29 11.82
C GLY A 75 -3.49 -4.89 10.93
N MET A 76 -3.86 -5.58 9.84
CA MET A 76 -2.97 -6.01 8.77
C MET A 76 -3.25 -5.20 7.49
N ILE A 77 -2.24 -4.95 6.65
CA ILE A 77 -2.43 -4.30 5.35
C ILE A 77 -2.87 -5.38 4.38
N GLU A 78 -4.12 -5.38 3.92
CA GLU A 78 -4.59 -6.48 3.07
C GLU A 78 -5.57 -6.11 1.98
N HIS A 79 -5.92 -4.83 1.79
CA HIS A 79 -6.84 -4.50 0.71
C HIS A 79 -6.29 -3.47 -0.24
N THR A 80 -6.13 -3.89 -1.49
CA THR A 80 -5.61 -3.07 -2.59
C THR A 80 -6.68 -2.79 -3.63
N ALA A 81 -6.58 -1.61 -4.24
CA ALA A 81 -7.50 -1.14 -5.27
C ALA A 81 -6.78 -0.21 -6.25
N ILE A 82 -7.51 0.24 -7.26
CA ILE A 82 -7.04 1.21 -8.25
C ILE A 82 -7.91 2.45 -8.17
N TRP A 83 -7.28 3.61 -8.07
CA TRP A 83 -7.93 4.90 -8.09
C TRP A 83 -8.40 5.25 -9.51
N LEU A 84 -9.67 5.62 -9.68
CA LEU A 84 -10.19 6.09 -10.96
C LEU A 84 -10.20 7.62 -11.08
N GLY A 85 -10.40 8.33 -9.96
CA GLY A 85 -10.69 9.77 -9.95
C GLY A 85 -11.90 10.06 -9.08
N ASP A 86 -12.08 11.32 -8.68
CA ASP A 86 -13.34 11.86 -8.13
C ASP A 86 -14.03 10.99 -7.06
N ASP A 87 -13.33 10.68 -5.97
CA ASP A 87 -13.85 9.80 -4.89
C ASP A 87 -14.31 8.43 -5.41
N CYS A 88 -13.60 7.86 -6.40
CA CYS A 88 -13.95 6.58 -6.99
C CYS A 88 -12.72 5.66 -7.14
N LEU A 89 -12.88 4.42 -6.67
CA LEU A 89 -11.88 3.37 -6.72
C LEU A 89 -12.51 2.06 -7.21
N VAL A 90 -11.75 1.25 -7.92
CA VAL A 90 -12.15 -0.12 -8.27
C VAL A 90 -11.48 -1.12 -7.34
N GLU A 91 -12.29 -1.98 -6.75
CA GLU A 91 -11.83 -3.08 -5.92
C GLU A 91 -12.48 -4.41 -6.34
N LEU A 92 -11.78 -5.51 -6.07
CA LEU A 92 -12.38 -6.84 -6.02
C LEU A 92 -12.98 -7.06 -4.64
N HIS A 93 -14.30 -7.16 -4.56
CA HIS A 93 -15.02 -7.44 -3.32
C HIS A 93 -14.90 -8.93 -2.94
N GLY A 94 -15.02 -9.26 -1.66
CA GLY A 94 -14.98 -10.64 -1.17
C GLY A 94 -16.12 -11.54 -1.69
N SER A 95 -17.14 -10.98 -2.35
CA SER A 95 -18.13 -11.75 -3.09
C SER A 95 -17.68 -12.19 -4.48
N GLY A 96 -16.49 -11.76 -4.93
CA GLY A 96 -16.01 -11.96 -6.30
C GLY A 96 -16.40 -10.87 -7.30
N LEU A 97 -17.22 -9.90 -6.90
CA LEU A 97 -17.62 -8.81 -7.78
C LEU A 97 -16.54 -7.72 -7.82
N VAL A 98 -16.07 -7.36 -9.01
CA VAL A 98 -15.29 -6.16 -9.23
C VAL A 98 -16.24 -4.95 -9.27
N ARG A 99 -16.05 -4.00 -8.37
CA ARG A 99 -16.97 -2.87 -8.17
C ARG A 99 -16.24 -1.55 -8.05
N ALA A 100 -16.86 -0.49 -8.56
CA ALA A 100 -16.50 0.88 -8.27
C ALA A 100 -17.12 1.32 -6.93
N VAL A 101 -16.34 1.95 -6.06
CA VAL A 101 -16.75 2.37 -4.72
C VAL A 101 -16.13 3.71 -4.36
N SER A 102 -16.79 4.46 -3.47
CA SER A 102 -16.23 5.66 -2.88
C SER A 102 -15.16 5.38 -1.83
N ILE A 103 -14.37 6.38 -1.45
CA ILE A 103 -13.43 6.30 -0.32
C ILE A 103 -14.18 5.84 0.94
N LYS A 104 -15.34 6.44 1.21
CA LYS A 104 -16.17 6.09 2.37
C LYS A 104 -16.55 4.60 2.35
N ARG A 105 -16.96 4.08 1.19
CA ARG A 105 -17.36 2.67 1.04
C ARG A 105 -16.15 1.73 1.03
N PHE A 106 -15.03 2.17 0.50
CA PHE A 106 -13.76 1.46 0.54
C PHE A 106 -13.32 1.26 2.00
N LEU A 107 -13.30 2.32 2.82
CA LEU A 107 -12.87 2.20 4.22
C LEU A 107 -13.92 1.55 5.15
N ALA A 108 -15.19 1.47 4.73
CA ALA A 108 -16.27 0.94 5.56
C ALA A 108 -16.02 -0.52 5.99
N GLY A 109 -16.17 -0.80 7.29
CA GLY A 109 -15.99 -2.14 7.86
C GLY A 109 -14.52 -2.58 7.99
N ARG A 110 -13.57 -1.65 7.83
CA ARG A 110 -12.13 -1.89 7.97
C ARG A 110 -11.59 -1.08 9.16
N THR A 111 -10.48 -1.53 9.75
CA THR A 111 -9.87 -0.82 10.89
C THR A 111 -9.00 0.36 10.47
N GLY A 112 -8.65 0.46 9.18
CA GLY A 112 -7.93 1.61 8.64
C GLY A 112 -8.84 2.81 8.41
N SER A 113 -8.38 3.98 8.81
CA SER A 113 -8.98 5.28 8.46
C SER A 113 -8.21 6.02 7.35
N GLN A 114 -7.11 5.42 6.87
CA GLN A 114 -6.16 6.02 5.94
C GLN A 114 -6.03 5.14 4.70
N ILE A 115 -5.86 5.78 3.55
CA ILE A 115 -5.48 5.17 2.28
C ILE A 115 -4.03 5.53 2.00
N TYR A 116 -3.27 4.62 1.40
CA TYR A 116 -1.89 4.85 1.00
C TYR A 116 -1.74 4.59 -0.50
N LEU A 117 -0.84 5.33 -1.14
CA LEU A 117 -0.55 5.25 -2.57
C LEU A 117 0.81 4.59 -2.78
N ALA A 118 0.92 3.72 -3.79
CA ALA A 118 2.21 3.25 -4.25
C ALA A 118 2.92 4.38 -5.00
N CYS A 119 4.06 4.83 -4.46
CA CYS A 119 4.83 5.97 -4.93
C CYS A 119 6.29 5.59 -5.20
N ASN A 120 6.98 6.48 -5.92
CA ASN A 120 8.44 6.50 -6.00
C ASN A 120 9.07 7.26 -4.82
N HIS A 121 10.40 7.35 -4.82
CA HIS A 121 11.13 8.01 -3.75
C HIS A 121 10.86 9.53 -3.65
N GLN A 122 10.41 10.18 -4.73
CA GLN A 122 10.04 11.61 -4.76
C GLN A 122 8.58 11.89 -4.40
N HIS A 123 7.86 10.91 -3.83
CA HIS A 123 6.44 11.05 -3.49
C HIS A 123 5.54 11.28 -4.71
N GLN A 124 5.88 10.69 -5.86
CA GLN A 124 5.04 10.70 -7.05
C GLN A 124 4.32 9.35 -7.15
N PRO A 125 3.00 9.33 -7.36
CA PRO A 125 2.25 8.09 -7.60
C PRO A 125 2.82 7.29 -8.77
N LEU A 126 2.84 5.97 -8.61
CA LEU A 126 3.20 5.04 -9.69
C LEU A 126 1.92 4.68 -10.45
N VAL A 127 1.81 5.19 -11.68
CA VAL A 127 0.66 5.01 -12.56
C VAL A 127 1.08 4.46 -13.93
N SER A 128 0.13 3.84 -14.61
CA SER A 128 0.22 3.45 -16.01
C SER A 128 -1.16 3.57 -16.63
N GLU A 129 -1.26 4.17 -17.81
CA GLU A 129 -2.53 4.36 -18.53
C GLU A 129 -3.29 3.04 -18.71
N ALA A 130 -2.54 1.96 -19.03
CA ALA A 130 -3.12 0.64 -19.22
C ALA A 130 -3.76 0.04 -17.94
N VAL A 131 -3.34 0.49 -16.75
CA VAL A 131 -3.96 0.08 -15.47
C VAL A 131 -5.37 0.64 -15.36
N LEU A 132 -5.53 1.93 -15.69
CA LEU A 132 -6.79 2.63 -15.60
C LEU A 132 -7.82 1.99 -16.53
N ASP A 133 -7.45 1.78 -17.80
CA ASP A 133 -8.33 1.17 -18.81
C ASP A 133 -8.80 -0.22 -18.38
N ARG A 134 -7.87 -1.07 -17.93
CA ARG A 134 -8.21 -2.43 -17.49
C ARG A 134 -9.06 -2.43 -16.23
N ALA A 135 -8.80 -1.52 -15.28
CA ALA A 135 -9.62 -1.39 -14.09
C ALA A 135 -11.05 -0.98 -14.43
N GLN A 136 -11.23 -0.03 -15.36
CA GLN A 136 -12.54 0.41 -15.83
C GLN A 136 -13.30 -0.70 -16.56
N GLN A 137 -12.62 -1.43 -17.47
CA GLN A 137 -13.22 -2.54 -18.20
C GLN A 137 -13.62 -3.72 -17.29
N ALA A 138 -12.93 -3.88 -16.16
CA ALA A 138 -13.21 -4.94 -15.20
C ALA A 138 -14.46 -4.66 -14.33
N ILE A 139 -14.98 -3.44 -14.30
CA ILE A 139 -16.15 -3.09 -13.47
C ILE A 139 -17.35 -3.97 -13.86
N TYR A 140 -18.05 -4.49 -12.85
CA TYR A 140 -19.17 -5.44 -12.96
C TYR A 140 -18.80 -6.84 -13.48
N GLN A 141 -17.52 -7.13 -13.70
CA GLN A 141 -17.08 -8.48 -13.95
C GLN A 141 -17.03 -9.28 -12.64
N TYR A 142 -17.33 -10.56 -12.76
CA TYR A 142 -17.20 -11.53 -11.68
C TYR A 142 -15.86 -12.27 -11.78
N ARG A 143 -15.21 -12.45 -10.64
CA ARG A 143 -14.01 -13.26 -10.47
C ARG A 143 -14.25 -14.17 -9.27
N GLU A 144 -14.04 -15.48 -9.41
CA GLU A 144 -14.12 -16.39 -8.26
C GLU A 144 -13.13 -15.94 -7.20
N TYR A 145 -13.60 -15.50 -6.02
CA TYR A 145 -12.73 -14.96 -4.97
C TYR A 145 -12.19 -16.08 -4.09
N ASP A 146 -10.87 -16.08 -3.89
CA ASP A 146 -10.17 -16.92 -2.93
C ASP A 146 -9.13 -16.05 -2.22
N LEU A 147 -9.12 -16.05 -0.89
CA LEU A 147 -8.17 -15.26 -0.09
C LEU A 147 -6.72 -15.57 -0.46
N PHE A 148 -6.42 -16.80 -0.85
CA PHE A 148 -5.07 -17.27 -1.14
C PHE A 148 -4.69 -17.21 -2.62
N ASP A 149 -5.67 -17.33 -3.53
CA ASP A 149 -5.41 -17.45 -4.98
C ASP A 149 -6.10 -16.42 -5.88
N ASN A 150 -7.18 -15.79 -5.42
CA ASN A 150 -7.97 -14.80 -6.16
C ASN A 150 -8.37 -13.62 -5.27
N ASN A 151 -7.36 -12.92 -4.76
CA ASN A 151 -7.51 -11.80 -3.86
C ASN A 151 -7.39 -10.44 -4.58
N CYS A 152 -7.55 -9.36 -3.82
CA CYS A 152 -7.43 -7.99 -4.30
C CYS A 152 -6.06 -7.66 -4.90
N HIS A 153 -4.98 -8.31 -4.47
CA HIS A 153 -3.62 -8.08 -4.99
C HIS A 153 -3.44 -8.67 -6.38
N ARG A 154 -3.97 -9.88 -6.61
CA ARG A 154 -4.02 -10.48 -7.93
C ARG A 154 -4.81 -9.61 -8.91
N PHE A 155 -5.97 -9.09 -8.47
CA PHE A 155 -6.77 -8.18 -9.29
C PHE A 155 -5.96 -6.95 -9.72
N VAL A 156 -5.33 -6.24 -8.76
CA VAL A 156 -4.50 -5.06 -9.07
C VAL A 156 -3.35 -5.41 -10.00
N TRP A 157 -2.67 -6.55 -9.77
CA TRP A 157 -1.58 -6.99 -10.64
C TRP A 157 -2.06 -7.35 -12.06
N SER A 158 -3.24 -7.94 -12.21
CA SER A 158 -3.81 -8.21 -13.53
C SER A 158 -4.10 -6.92 -14.31
N CYS A 159 -4.56 -5.88 -13.61
CA CYS A 159 -4.73 -4.55 -14.20
C CYS A 159 -3.37 -3.91 -14.51
N MET A 160 -2.34 -4.13 -13.71
CA MET A 160 -1.00 -3.60 -13.98
C MET A 160 -0.31 -4.27 -15.16
N SER A 161 -0.30 -5.60 -15.15
CA SER A 161 0.50 -6.40 -16.09
C SER A 161 -0.26 -6.83 -17.34
N GLY A 162 -1.59 -6.87 -17.30
CA GLY A 162 -2.42 -7.50 -18.33
C GLY A 162 -2.46 -9.03 -18.25
N TYR A 163 -1.79 -9.64 -17.27
CA TYR A 163 -1.71 -11.09 -17.11
C TYR A 163 -2.40 -11.57 -15.82
N GLU A 164 -3.10 -12.70 -15.93
CA GLU A 164 -3.70 -13.39 -14.80
C GLU A 164 -2.71 -14.39 -14.20
N ILE A 165 -2.00 -13.97 -13.14
CA ILE A 165 -1.11 -14.84 -12.36
C ILE A 165 -1.48 -14.79 -10.87
N SER A 166 -1.16 -15.85 -10.13
CA SER A 166 -1.36 -15.87 -8.67
C SER A 166 -0.47 -14.80 -8.00
N ILE A 167 -1.06 -14.05 -7.07
CA ILE A 167 -0.38 -13.10 -6.18
C ILE A 167 -0.95 -13.37 -4.79
N LYS A 168 -0.15 -13.97 -3.91
CA LYS A 168 -0.63 -14.53 -2.63
C LYS A 168 -0.56 -13.54 -1.48
N SER A 169 0.18 -12.45 -1.64
CA SER A 169 0.40 -11.49 -0.56
C SER A 169 0.70 -10.09 -1.08
N PHE A 170 0.51 -9.12 -0.19
CA PHE A 170 0.92 -7.74 -0.41
C PHE A 170 2.42 -7.61 -0.68
N ASN A 171 3.26 -8.43 -0.04
CA ASN A 171 4.70 -8.44 -0.27
C ASN A 171 5.04 -8.92 -1.69
N GLU A 172 4.37 -9.96 -2.18
CA GLU A 172 4.53 -10.45 -3.54
C GLU A 172 4.09 -9.40 -4.58
N LEU A 173 2.96 -8.71 -4.33
CA LEU A 173 2.54 -7.57 -5.15
C LEU A 173 3.65 -6.52 -5.22
N ASN A 174 4.23 -6.12 -4.08
CA ASN A 174 5.31 -5.14 -4.04
C ASN A 174 6.55 -5.59 -4.83
N GLN A 175 6.92 -6.87 -4.77
CA GLN A 175 8.03 -7.41 -5.57
C GLN A 175 7.76 -7.28 -7.07
N LYS A 176 6.54 -7.62 -7.51
CA LYS A 176 6.13 -7.51 -8.91
C LYS A 176 6.08 -6.06 -9.38
N LEU A 177 5.53 -5.16 -8.57
CA LEU A 177 5.52 -3.72 -8.85
C LEU A 177 6.94 -3.14 -8.94
N ALA A 178 7.83 -3.53 -8.02
CA ALA A 178 9.21 -3.04 -8.04
C ALA A 178 9.97 -3.45 -9.30
N VAL A 179 9.75 -4.69 -9.77
CA VAL A 179 10.29 -5.17 -11.05
C VAL A 179 9.66 -4.42 -12.22
N HIS A 180 8.34 -4.25 -12.22
CA HIS A 180 7.62 -3.57 -13.30
C HIS A 180 8.06 -2.12 -13.48
N PHE A 181 8.20 -1.37 -12.38
CA PHE A 181 8.61 0.03 -12.40
C PHE A 181 10.13 0.24 -12.32
N ASN A 182 10.91 -0.84 -12.20
CA ASN A 182 12.36 -0.82 -12.04
C ASN A 182 12.84 0.10 -10.89
N GLN A 183 12.11 0.10 -9.77
CA GLN A 183 12.42 0.93 -8.60
C GLN A 183 11.76 0.38 -7.33
N GLY A 184 12.21 0.83 -6.16
CA GLY A 184 11.57 0.49 -4.90
C GLY A 184 10.21 1.18 -4.71
N ILE A 185 9.31 0.51 -3.99
CA ILE A 185 7.95 0.98 -3.72
C ILE A 185 7.88 1.67 -2.36
N TYR A 186 7.24 2.82 -2.33
CA TYR A 186 6.99 3.62 -1.13
C TYR A 186 5.48 3.80 -0.97
N TRP A 187 4.93 3.47 0.18
CA TRP A 187 3.51 3.66 0.45
C TRP A 187 3.26 4.94 1.25
N ASP A 188 2.93 6.01 0.54
CA ASP A 188 2.69 7.32 1.13
C ASP A 188 1.22 7.51 1.48
N GLU A 189 0.93 8.23 2.57
CA GLU A 189 -0.45 8.54 2.98
C GLU A 189 -1.13 9.40 1.90
N MET A 190 -2.29 8.97 1.45
CA MET A 190 -3.09 9.70 0.47
C MET A 190 -3.63 10.97 1.12
N GLN A 191 -3.51 12.10 0.43
CA GLN A 191 -4.25 13.30 0.78
C GLN A 191 -5.72 13.07 0.44
N LEU A 192 -6.55 12.90 1.47
CA LEU A 192 -7.98 12.75 1.28
C LEU A 192 -8.56 14.08 0.75
N PRO A 193 -9.38 14.05 -0.31
CA PRO A 193 -10.17 15.21 -0.70
C PRO A 193 -10.99 15.67 0.52
N GLN A 194 -11.12 16.98 0.71
CA GLN A 194 -12.07 17.49 1.70
C GLN A 194 -13.46 17.07 1.23
N LEU A 195 -14.04 16.06 1.87
CA LEU A 195 -15.44 15.70 1.69
C LEU A 195 -16.24 16.88 2.23
N SER A 196 -16.82 17.70 1.35
CA SER A 196 -17.85 18.64 1.74
C SER A 196 -19.06 17.82 2.19
N ASP A 197 -19.44 17.96 3.46
CA ASP A 197 -20.65 17.36 4.05
C ASP A 197 -21.93 17.76 3.30
#